data_AF-A0A354ZB97-F1
#
_entry.id   AF-A0A354ZB97-F1
#
_cell.length_a   1.000
_cell.length_b   1.000
_cell.length_c   1.000
_cell.angle_alpha   90.00
_cell.angle_beta   90.00
_cell.angle_gamma   90.00
#
_symmetry.space_group_name_H-M   'P 1'
#
loop_
_entity.id
_entity.type
_entity.pdbx_description
1 polymer ?
#
loop_
_entity_poly.entity_id
_entity_poly.type
_entity_poly.pdbx_seq_one_letter_code
_entity_poly.pdbx_strand_id
1 'polypeptide(L)'
;MVRYRNLVFKGGGVRGIAYLGALKYLYEHGLMSTIERVAGTSAGAITALGVTLCPSDFAQFKTMAEGLDYRKIPAENDVRTHTIESKSIAALTEFYRDLSPFKNIQCTIRLLQDKGWYSSAYLYQWLRSVIAERF
;
A
#
# COMPACT_ATOMS: atom_id res chain seq x y z
N MET A 1 15.47 23.67 -21.16
CA MET A 1 14.24 22.88 -20.95
C MET A 1 14.33 22.21 -19.59
N VAL A 2 13.30 22.33 -18.76
CA VAL A 2 13.29 21.71 -17.41
C VAL A 2 13.26 20.19 -17.57
N ARG A 3 14.19 19.49 -16.93
CA ARG A 3 14.22 18.02 -16.89
C ARG A 3 13.89 17.55 -15.47
N TYR A 4 12.77 16.85 -15.31
CA TYR A 4 12.42 16.22 -14.04
C TYR A 4 13.18 14.90 -13.92
N ARG A 5 13.85 14.67 -12.80
CA ARG A 5 14.60 13.43 -12.53
C ARG A 5 13.95 12.53 -11.48
N ASN A 6 13.09 13.10 -10.64
CA ASN A 6 12.51 12.40 -9.50
C ASN A 6 10.98 12.51 -9.58
N LEU A 7 10.30 11.37 -9.43
CA LEU A 7 8.85 11.29 -9.38
C LEU A 7 8.43 10.72 -8.03
N VAL A 8 7.61 11.48 -7.27
CA VAL A 8 7.26 11.13 -5.89
C VAL A 8 5.75 11.04 -5.74
N PHE A 9 5.27 9.90 -5.23
CA PHE A 9 3.85 9.61 -5.01
C PHE A 9 3.51 9.62 -3.53
N LYS A 10 2.72 10.62 -3.12
CA LYS A 10 2.21 10.70 -1.75
C LYS A 10 1.16 9.61 -1.50
N GLY A 11 1.18 9.01 -0.32
CA GLY A 11 0.09 8.16 0.16
C GLY A 11 -1.24 8.93 0.31
N GLY A 12 -2.34 8.27 -0.07
CA GLY A 12 -3.69 8.85 0.00
C GLY A 12 -4.83 7.83 -0.05
N GLY A 13 -4.52 6.56 0.26
CA GLY A 13 -5.47 5.45 0.13
C GLY A 13 -5.97 5.26 -1.30
N VAL A 14 -7.27 4.97 -1.45
CA VAL A 14 -7.93 4.72 -2.75
C VAL A 14 -7.82 5.90 -3.72
N ARG A 15 -7.63 7.14 -3.22
CA ARG A 15 -7.46 8.34 -4.06
C ARG A 15 -6.21 8.27 -4.95
N GLY A 16 -5.27 7.39 -4.63
CA GLY A 16 -4.10 7.12 -5.48
C GLY A 16 -4.45 6.66 -6.90
N ILE A 17 -5.68 6.19 -7.14
CA ILE A 17 -6.16 5.86 -8.49
C ILE A 17 -6.08 7.05 -9.47
N ALA A 18 -6.16 8.29 -8.97
CA ALA A 18 -6.01 9.49 -9.79
C ALA A 18 -4.62 9.60 -10.46
N TYR A 19 -3.59 8.94 -9.92
CA TYR A 19 -2.26 8.91 -10.52
C TYR A 19 -2.25 8.26 -11.90
N LEU A 20 -3.19 7.36 -12.23
CA LEU A 20 -3.31 6.78 -13.57
C LEU A 20 -3.47 7.85 -14.66
N GLY A 21 -4.29 8.86 -14.41
CA GLY A 21 -4.50 9.96 -15.35
C GLY A 21 -3.28 10.87 -15.49
N ALA A 22 -2.64 11.21 -14.36
CA ALA A 22 -1.42 12.02 -14.38
C ALA A 22 -0.27 11.29 -15.08
N LEU A 23 -0.09 10.00 -14.80
CA LEU A 23 0.91 9.17 -15.45
C LEU A 23 0.65 9.05 -16.94
N LYS A 24 -0.60 8.79 -17.36
CA LYS A 24 -0.96 8.75 -18.79
C LYS A 24 -0.40 9.95 -19.55
N TYR A 25 -0.64 11.15 -19.03
CA TYR A 25 -0.11 12.38 -19.60
C TYR A 25 1.43 12.38 -19.69
N LEU A 26 2.12 12.00 -18.61
CA LEU A 26 3.59 11.95 -18.60
C LEU A 26 4.18 10.97 -19.62
N TYR A 27 3.56 9.78 -19.79
CA TYR A 27 3.99 8.81 -20.78
C TYR A 27 3.73 9.31 -22.21
N GLU A 28 2.53 9.82 -22.50
CA GLU A 28 2.14 10.30 -23.85
C GLU A 28 2.99 11.47 -24.32
N HIS A 29 3.51 12.29 -23.40
CA HIS A 29 4.33 13.46 -23.71
C HIS A 29 5.85 13.19 -23.57
N GLY A 30 6.26 11.93 -23.40
CA GLY A 30 7.68 11.55 -23.33
C GLY A 30 8.43 12.05 -22.08
N LEU A 31 7.72 12.52 -21.07
CA LEU A 31 8.29 13.09 -19.84
C LEU A 31 8.88 12.01 -18.91
N MET A 32 8.47 10.75 -19.09
CA MET A 32 9.01 9.62 -18.35
C MET A 32 10.48 9.30 -18.69
N SER A 33 10.94 9.68 -19.88
CA SER A 33 12.30 9.39 -20.38
C SER A 33 13.43 10.02 -19.55
N THR A 34 13.14 11.08 -18.78
CA THR A 34 14.13 11.78 -17.95
C THR A 34 14.07 11.37 -16.48
N ILE A 35 13.10 10.54 -16.09
CA ILE A 35 12.92 10.12 -14.70
C ILE A 35 13.96 9.05 -14.35
N GLU A 36 14.77 9.34 -13.33
CA GLU A 36 15.82 8.44 -12.82
C GLU A 36 15.41 7.76 -11.51
N ARG A 37 14.57 8.43 -10.70
CA ARG A 37 14.20 7.97 -9.36
C ARG A 37 12.70 8.08 -9.15
N VAL A 38 12.13 7.03 -8.57
CA VAL A 38 10.72 6.98 -8.21
C VAL A 38 10.62 6.66 -6.72
N ALA A 39 9.77 7.40 -6.00
CA ALA A 39 9.51 7.16 -4.59
C ALA A 39 8.01 7.18 -4.31
N GLY A 40 7.57 6.46 -3.29
CA GLY A 40 6.18 6.46 -2.88
C GLY A 40 5.99 6.08 -1.42
N THR A 41 4.92 6.58 -0.79
CA THR A 41 4.58 6.30 0.62
C THR A 41 3.20 5.68 0.72
N SER A 42 3.00 4.68 1.59
CA SER A 42 1.72 3.98 1.77
C SER A 42 1.14 3.52 0.42
N ALA A 43 -0.11 3.88 0.07
CA ALA A 43 -0.72 3.56 -1.22
C ALA A 43 0.06 4.10 -2.44
N GLY A 44 0.81 5.20 -2.28
CA GLY A 44 1.67 5.74 -3.34
C GLY A 44 2.88 4.85 -3.65
N ALA A 45 3.31 4.00 -2.72
CA ALA A 45 4.39 3.04 -2.95
C ALA A 45 4.00 1.99 -4.00
N ILE A 46 2.71 1.63 -4.08
CA ILE A 46 2.18 0.70 -5.09
C ILE A 46 2.32 1.31 -6.48
N THR A 47 1.93 2.59 -6.64
CA THR A 47 2.11 3.34 -7.88
C THR A 47 3.58 3.48 -8.25
N ALA A 48 4.44 3.81 -7.27
CA ALA A 48 5.88 3.93 -7.48
C ALA A 48 6.50 2.62 -8.01
N LEU A 49 6.14 1.49 -7.41
CA LEU A 49 6.55 0.16 -7.89
C LEU A 49 6.12 -0.08 -9.33
N GLY A 50 4.86 0.20 -9.64
CA GLY A 50 4.33 0.01 -10.99
C GLY A 50 5.08 0.81 -12.05
N VAL A 51 5.34 2.09 -11.77
CA VAL A 51 6.14 2.95 -12.66
C VAL A 51 7.55 2.40 -12.82
N THR A 52 8.14 1.87 -11.75
CA THR A 52 9.50 1.30 -11.77
C THR A 52 9.57 0.05 -12.65
N LEU A 53 8.54 -0.82 -12.59
CA LEU A 53 8.46 -2.02 -13.41
C LEU A 53 8.09 -1.74 -14.88
N CYS A 54 7.42 -0.61 -15.14
CA CYS A 54 6.93 -0.23 -16.47
C CYS A 54 7.43 1.17 -16.87
N PRO A 55 8.75 1.43 -16.96
CA PRO A 55 9.29 2.79 -17.08
C PRO A 55 8.88 3.52 -18.36
N SER A 56 8.62 2.77 -19.44
CA SER A 56 8.31 3.33 -20.76
C SER A 56 6.98 2.86 -21.35
N ASP A 57 6.25 1.97 -20.68
CA ASP A 57 5.03 1.36 -21.20
C ASP A 57 3.82 1.64 -20.29
N PHE A 58 3.02 2.63 -20.68
CA PHE A 58 1.80 2.99 -19.97
C PHE A 58 0.71 1.91 -20.08
N ALA A 59 0.61 1.21 -21.21
CA ALA A 59 -0.43 0.20 -21.40
C ALA A 59 -0.21 -0.97 -20.43
N GLN A 60 1.04 -1.41 -20.29
CA GLN A 60 1.40 -2.43 -19.30
C GLN A 60 1.20 -1.94 -17.86
N PHE A 61 1.59 -0.70 -17.54
CA PHE A 61 1.33 -0.10 -16.24
C PHE A 61 -0.18 -0.09 -15.92
N LYS A 62 -1.02 0.30 -16.89
CA LYS A 62 -2.47 0.34 -16.75
C LYS A 62 -3.05 -1.05 -16.50
N THR A 63 -2.65 -2.06 -17.27
CA THR A 63 -3.10 -3.45 -17.07
C THR A 63 -2.76 -3.96 -15.68
N MET A 64 -1.53 -3.69 -15.21
CA MET A 64 -1.10 -4.04 -13.86
C MET A 64 -1.96 -3.34 -12.80
N ALA A 65 -2.22 -2.04 -12.96
CA ALA A 65 -3.05 -1.27 -12.04
C ALA A 65 -4.52 -1.74 -12.02
N GLU A 66 -5.08 -2.13 -13.16
CA GLU A 66 -6.44 -2.68 -13.27
C GLU A 66 -6.58 -4.06 -12.62
N GLY A 67 -5.49 -4.83 -12.51
CA GLY A 67 -5.45 -6.11 -11.79
C GLY A 67 -5.52 -5.99 -10.27
N LEU A 68 -5.40 -4.77 -9.72
CA LEU A 68 -5.45 -4.52 -8.28
C LEU A 68 -6.85 -4.12 -7.81
N ASP A 69 -7.49 -4.99 -7.03
CA ASP A 69 -8.76 -4.71 -6.36
C ASP A 69 -8.52 -4.03 -5.01
N TYR A 70 -8.64 -2.70 -4.99
CA TYR A 70 -8.46 -1.88 -3.79
C TYR A 70 -9.40 -2.25 -2.64
N ARG A 71 -10.57 -2.89 -2.90
CA ARG A 71 -11.52 -3.31 -1.85
C ARG A 71 -11.00 -4.48 -1.02
N LYS A 72 -10.01 -5.21 -1.54
CA LYS A 72 -9.36 -6.34 -0.87
C LYS A 72 -8.08 -5.94 -0.14
N ILE A 73 -7.70 -4.66 -0.22
CA ILE A 73 -6.57 -4.11 0.52
C ILE A 73 -7.09 -3.64 1.88
N PRO A 74 -6.60 -4.18 3.01
CA PRO A 74 -7.06 -3.78 4.33
C PRO A 74 -6.88 -2.28 4.57
N ALA A 75 -7.95 -1.59 4.95
CA ALA A 75 -7.90 -0.21 5.42
C ALA A 75 -7.84 -0.15 6.96
N GLU A 76 -7.39 0.99 7.50
CA GLU A 76 -7.34 1.24 8.96
C GLU A 76 -8.69 1.02 9.65
N ASN A 77 -9.79 1.26 8.93
CA ASN A 77 -11.16 1.09 9.42
C ASN A 77 -11.72 -0.33 9.23
N ASP A 78 -11.02 -1.24 8.56
CA ASP A 78 -11.48 -2.63 8.32
C ASP A 78 -11.22 -3.56 9.51
N VAL A 79 -10.59 -3.06 10.57
CA VAL A 79 -10.49 -3.79 11.84
C VAL A 79 -11.88 -3.79 12.48
N ARG A 80 -12.73 -4.76 12.10
CA ARG A 80 -13.76 -5.26 13.01
C ARG A 80 -13.01 -5.78 14.24
N THR A 81 -13.08 -5.01 15.30
CA THR A 81 -12.63 -5.38 16.63
C THR A 81 -13.29 -6.72 16.94
N HIS A 82 -12.52 -7.81 16.94
CA HIS A 82 -12.98 -9.00 17.61
C HIS A 82 -13.01 -8.64 19.08
N THR A 83 -14.22 -8.40 19.59
CA THR A 83 -14.50 -8.35 21.01
C THR A 83 -13.87 -9.60 21.60
N ILE A 84 -12.87 -9.43 22.46
CA ILE A 84 -12.21 -10.54 23.13
C ILE A 84 -13.28 -11.21 24.01
N GLU A 85 -13.78 -12.38 23.59
CA GLU A 85 -14.82 -13.14 24.32
C GLU A 85 -14.29 -13.80 25.60
N SER A 86 -12.98 -13.80 25.83
CA SER A 86 -12.40 -14.29 27.09
C SER A 86 -12.44 -13.20 28.18
N LYS A 87 -13.40 -13.33 29.09
CA LYS A 87 -13.60 -12.44 30.25
C LYS A 87 -12.32 -12.13 31.05
N SER A 88 -11.36 -13.06 31.07
CA SER A 88 -10.07 -12.91 31.78
C SER A 88 -9.09 -11.96 31.07
N ILE A 89 -9.06 -11.93 29.74
CA ILE A 89 -8.16 -11.05 28.98
C ILE A 89 -8.76 -9.64 28.87
N ALA A 90 -10.09 -9.51 28.85
CA ALA A 90 -10.77 -8.21 28.85
C ALA A 90 -10.37 -7.35 30.07
N ALA A 91 -10.34 -7.94 31.27
CA ALA A 91 -9.97 -7.24 32.51
C ALA A 91 -8.49 -6.80 32.53
N LEU A 92 -7.58 -7.67 32.06
CA LEU A 92 -6.16 -7.32 31.89
C LEU A 92 -6.00 -6.18 30.86
N THR A 93 -6.73 -6.22 29.75
CA THR A 93 -6.66 -5.19 28.70
C THR A 93 -7.15 -3.83 29.20
N GLU A 94 -8.12 -3.82 30.13
CA GLU A 94 -8.61 -2.59 30.76
C GLU A 94 -7.60 -2.00 31.76
N PHE A 95 -6.91 -2.86 32.51
CA PHE A 95 -5.84 -2.46 33.45
C PHE A 95 -4.61 -1.84 32.74
N TYR A 96 -4.26 -2.32 31.54
CA TYR A 96 -3.15 -1.79 30.76
C TYR A 96 -3.49 -0.54 29.91
N ARG A 97 -4.77 -0.12 29.87
CA ARG A 97 -5.21 1.07 29.10
C ARG A 97 -4.67 2.37 29.68
N ASP A 98 -4.41 2.41 30.99
CA ASP A 98 -3.97 3.62 31.73
C ASP A 98 -2.44 3.79 31.81
N LEU A 99 -1.65 2.78 31.42
CA LEU A 99 -0.20 2.84 31.44
C LEU A 99 0.40 3.04 30.03
N SER A 100 0.48 4.30 29.60
CA SER A 100 1.35 4.82 28.51
C SER A 100 0.89 4.62 27.04
N PRO A 101 1.47 5.34 26.04
CA PRO A 101 0.83 5.92 24.84
C PRO A 101 0.53 4.92 23.70
N PHE A 102 0.23 3.67 24.01
CA PHE A 102 0.05 2.61 23.01
C PHE A 102 -1.44 2.33 22.80
N LYS A 103 -2.07 3.14 21.95
CA LYS A 103 -3.52 3.08 21.62
C LYS A 103 -4.03 1.76 21.02
N ASN A 104 -3.20 0.74 20.73
CA ASN A 104 -3.67 -0.49 20.06
C ASN A 104 -2.89 -1.76 20.47
N ILE A 105 -3.06 -2.21 21.72
CA ILE A 105 -2.50 -3.46 22.26
C ILE A 105 -2.85 -4.70 21.40
N GLN A 106 -4.02 -4.74 20.77
CA GLN A 106 -4.41 -5.85 19.88
C GLN A 106 -3.59 -5.94 18.58
N CYS A 107 -3.19 -4.80 18.00
CA CYS A 107 -2.34 -4.81 16.80
C CYS A 107 -0.93 -5.30 17.10
N THR A 108 -0.41 -4.95 18.29
CA THR A 108 0.89 -5.43 18.77
C THR A 108 0.85 -6.94 19.04
N ILE A 109 -0.25 -7.46 19.58
CA ILE A 109 -0.45 -8.91 19.78
C ILE A 109 -0.48 -9.65 18.43
N ARG A 110 -1.18 -9.14 17.40
CA ARG A 110 -1.19 -9.71 16.04
C ARG A 110 0.19 -9.70 15.37
N LEU A 111 0.94 -8.62 15.53
CA LEU A 111 2.32 -8.52 15.05
C LEU A 111 3.22 -9.59 15.69
N LEU A 112 3.03 -9.85 16.98
CA LEU A 112 3.81 -10.83 17.76
C LEU A 112 3.39 -12.29 17.50
N GLN A 113 2.10 -12.57 17.32
CA GLN A 113 1.56 -13.94 17.21
C GLN A 113 1.47 -14.46 15.77
N ASP A 114 1.00 -13.65 14.82
CA ASP A 114 0.72 -14.04 13.42
C ASP A 114 1.77 -13.51 12.42
N LYS A 115 2.87 -12.90 12.91
CA LYS A 115 3.88 -12.21 12.10
C LYS A 115 3.32 -11.13 11.15
N GLY A 116 2.18 -10.52 11.47
CA GLY A 116 1.56 -9.52 10.61
C GLY A 116 0.58 -8.59 11.34
N TRP A 117 0.65 -7.30 11.03
CA TRP A 117 -0.28 -6.27 11.55
C TRP A 117 -1.67 -6.34 10.86
N TYR A 118 -1.71 -6.84 9.60
CA TYR A 118 -2.91 -7.07 8.79
C TYR A 118 -2.76 -8.39 8.01
N SER A 119 -3.88 -9.07 7.68
CA SER A 119 -3.86 -10.15 6.68
C SER A 119 -3.70 -9.54 5.28
N SER A 120 -2.46 -9.19 4.92
CA SER A 120 -2.11 -8.61 3.62
C SER A 120 -1.89 -9.65 2.53
N ALA A 121 -2.46 -10.85 2.68
CA ALA A 121 -2.23 -11.99 1.78
C ALA A 121 -2.61 -11.66 0.33
N TYR A 122 -3.73 -10.97 0.11
CA TYR A 122 -4.15 -10.55 -1.23
C TYR A 122 -3.10 -9.65 -1.90
N LEU A 123 -2.70 -8.57 -1.22
CA LEU A 123 -1.69 -7.64 -1.73
C LEU A 123 -0.34 -8.33 -1.93
N TYR A 124 0.05 -9.21 -1.00
CA TYR A 124 1.28 -9.99 -1.12
C TYR A 124 1.29 -10.89 -2.36
N GLN A 125 0.22 -11.65 -2.60
CA GLN A 125 0.15 -12.53 -3.77
C GLN A 125 0.09 -11.73 -5.07
N TRP A 126 -0.65 -10.61 -5.09
CA TRP A 126 -0.66 -9.70 -6.23
C TRP A 126 0.73 -9.11 -6.52
N LEU A 127 1.45 -8.66 -5.48
CA LEU A 127 2.84 -8.18 -5.64
C LEU A 127 3.75 -9.28 -6.19
N ARG A 128 3.61 -10.52 -5.67
CA ARG A 128 4.38 -11.66 -6.16
C ARG A 128 4.10 -11.95 -7.62
N SER A 129 2.84 -11.97 -8.06
CA SER A 129 2.50 -12.24 -9.46
C SER A 129 3.04 -11.14 -10.37
N VAL A 130 2.84 -9.87 -9.99
CA VAL A 130 3.34 -8.72 -10.75
C VAL A 130 4.85 -8.72 -10.90
N ILE A 131 5.59 -9.09 -9.85
CA ILE A 131 7.06 -9.16 -9.91
C ILE A 131 7.51 -10.40 -10.70
N ALA A 132 6.86 -11.55 -10.51
CA ALA A 132 7.22 -12.79 -11.22
C ALA A 132 6.97 -12.73 -12.74
N GLU A 133 6.04 -11.92 -13.21
CA GLU A 133 5.86 -11.68 -14.65
C GLU A 133 7.02 -10.91 -15.29
N ARG A 134 7.94 -10.36 -14.48
CA ARG A 134 9.03 -9.46 -14.92
C ARG A 134 10.43 -10.08 -14.84
N PHE A 135 10.59 -11.20 -14.14
CA PHE A 135 11.87 -11.88 -13.90
C PHE A 135 11.68 -13.39 -14.05
#